data_AF-A0A1H3G5G2-F1
#
_entry.id   AF-A0A1H3G5G2-F1
#
_cell.length_a   1.000
_cell.length_b   1.000
_cell.length_c   1.000
_cell.angle_alpha   90.00
_cell.angle_beta   90.00
_cell.angle_gamma   90.00
#
_symmetry.space_group_name_H-M   'P 1'
#
loop_
_entity.id
_entity.type
_entity.pdbx_description
1 polymer ?
#
loop_
_entity_poly.entity_id
_entity_poly.type
_entity_poly.pdbx_seq_one_letter_code
_entity_poly.pdbx_strand_id
1 'polypeptide(L)'
;MKTHIFSQAKIGAVLLIMANSVLAEQDHSIQQFTKPQSTVNFGAGYLFNENTRFGQYSGLRDQGAYGIFNVDISRRNDDTGTWFKVIGRNLDYQNRDIRLEHSRQGNQGYFFEFNQTPQY
;
A
#
# COMPACT_ATOMS: atom_id res chain seq x y z
N MET A 1 -64.08 -26.37 -9.06
CA MET A 1 -62.97 -25.79 -9.84
C MET A 1 -62.41 -24.61 -9.02
N LYS A 2 -61.44 -24.89 -8.13
CA LYS A 2 -60.88 -23.91 -7.18
C LYS A 2 -59.41 -23.64 -7.52
N THR A 3 -59.04 -22.38 -7.32
CA THR A 3 -57.92 -21.62 -7.86
C THR A 3 -56.57 -22.05 -7.28
N HIS A 4 -55.59 -22.40 -8.13
CA HIS A 4 -54.20 -22.73 -7.73
C HIS A 4 -53.18 -21.68 -8.19
N ILE A 5 -53.49 -20.38 -8.06
CA ILE A 5 -52.56 -19.30 -8.45
C ILE A 5 -51.69 -18.83 -7.26
N PHE A 6 -52.01 -19.21 -6.02
CA PHE A 6 -51.34 -18.68 -4.81
C PHE A 6 -50.10 -19.46 -4.32
N SER A 7 -49.66 -20.53 -5.00
CA SER A 7 -48.51 -21.33 -4.52
C SER A 7 -47.15 -20.75 -4.94
N GLN A 8 -47.08 -20.07 -6.08
CA GLN A 8 -45.83 -19.58 -6.68
C GLN A 8 -45.32 -18.27 -6.04
N ALA A 9 -46.20 -17.48 -5.42
CA ALA A 9 -45.84 -16.18 -4.83
C ALA A 9 -44.95 -16.31 -3.57
N LYS A 10 -44.99 -17.45 -2.87
CA LYS A 10 -44.24 -17.66 -1.62
C LYS A 10 -42.75 -17.93 -1.85
N ILE A 11 -42.39 -18.53 -3.00
CA ILE A 11 -41.00 -18.88 -3.33
C ILE A 11 -40.21 -17.62 -3.74
N GLY A 12 -40.85 -16.71 -4.49
CA GLY A 12 -40.23 -15.44 -4.89
C GLY A 12 -39.90 -14.51 -3.71
N ALA A 13 -40.74 -14.49 -2.67
CA ALA A 13 -40.53 -13.65 -1.49
C ALA A 13 -39.31 -14.09 -0.65
N VAL A 14 -39.04 -15.40 -0.56
CA VAL A 14 -37.87 -15.92 0.17
C VAL A 14 -36.57 -15.60 -0.56
N LEU A 15 -36.53 -15.67 -1.89
CA LEU A 15 -35.36 -15.26 -2.67
C LEU A 15 -35.06 -13.75 -2.54
N LEU A 16 -36.10 -12.90 -2.49
CA LEU A 16 -35.92 -11.46 -2.29
C LEU A 16 -35.42 -11.11 -0.87
N ILE A 17 -35.87 -11.84 0.16
CA ILE A 17 -35.40 -11.64 1.54
C ILE A 17 -33.93 -12.07 1.68
N MET A 18 -33.53 -13.17 1.04
CA MET A 18 -32.14 -13.67 1.03
C MET A 18 -31.19 -12.75 0.24
N ALA A 19 -31.69 -12.03 -0.77
CA ALA A 19 -30.91 -11.05 -1.51
C ALA A 19 -30.58 -9.79 -0.68
N ASN A 20 -31.44 -9.42 0.27
CA ASN A 20 -31.22 -8.25 1.13
C ASN A 20 -30.20 -8.50 2.25
N SER A 21 -30.02 -9.75 2.70
CA SER A 21 -28.97 -10.13 3.67
C SER A 21 -27.54 -10.13 3.09
N VAL A 22 -27.40 -9.91 1.78
CA VAL A 22 -26.13 -9.69 1.09
C VAL A 22 -25.88 -8.18 0.87
N LEU A 23 -26.61 -7.30 1.56
CA LEU A 23 -26.15 -5.94 1.77
C LEU A 23 -25.03 -6.00 2.80
N ALA A 24 -23.81 -6.09 2.27
CA ALA A 24 -22.55 -6.09 2.98
C ALA A 24 -22.62 -5.22 4.24
N GLU A 25 -22.69 -5.89 5.39
CA GLU A 25 -22.28 -5.29 6.65
C GLU A 25 -20.86 -4.78 6.41
N GLN A 26 -20.68 -3.46 6.46
CA GLN A 26 -19.37 -2.81 6.37
C GLN A 26 -18.57 -3.20 7.61
N ASP A 27 -18.10 -4.44 7.60
CA ASP A 27 -17.27 -4.97 8.65
C ASP A 27 -15.91 -4.27 8.52
N HIS A 28 -15.67 -3.32 9.42
CA HIS A 28 -14.42 -2.56 9.47
C HIS A 28 -13.19 -3.50 9.52
N SER A 29 -13.36 -4.74 9.99
CA SER A 29 -12.32 -5.77 10.01
C SER A 29 -11.92 -6.29 8.62
N ILE A 30 -12.77 -6.16 7.60
CA ILE A 30 -12.48 -6.58 6.22
C ILE A 30 -11.87 -5.42 5.41
N GLN A 31 -12.21 -4.17 5.76
CA GLN A 31 -11.68 -2.99 5.09
C GLN A 31 -10.16 -2.83 5.24
N GLN A 32 -9.58 -3.26 6.38
CA GLN A 32 -8.13 -3.22 6.60
C GLN A 32 -7.34 -4.17 5.68
N PHE A 33 -7.96 -5.25 5.20
CA PHE A 33 -7.32 -6.21 4.28
C PHE A 33 -7.56 -5.88 2.81
N THR A 34 -8.51 -4.99 2.52
CA THR A 34 -8.88 -4.59 1.16
C THR A 34 -8.30 -3.25 0.76
N LYS A 35 -7.95 -2.38 1.74
CA LYS A 35 -7.28 -1.10 1.50
C LYS A 35 -5.76 -1.26 1.61
N PRO A 36 -4.99 -0.61 0.72
CA PRO A 36 -3.53 -0.62 0.83
C PRO A 36 -3.08 0.04 2.13
N GLN A 37 -2.08 -0.57 2.77
CA GLN A 37 -1.45 -0.01 3.96
C GLN A 37 -0.33 0.93 3.55
N SER A 38 -0.19 2.04 4.28
CA SER A 38 0.93 2.96 4.16
C SER A 38 1.76 2.85 5.43
N THR A 39 3.08 2.77 5.28
CA THR A 39 4.02 2.59 6.38
C THR A 39 5.04 3.72 6.37
N VAL A 40 5.32 4.28 7.55
CA VAL A 40 6.43 5.20 7.75
C VAL A 40 7.35 4.56 8.78
N ASN A 41 8.62 4.39 8.42
CA ASN A 41 9.63 3.78 9.28
C ASN A 41 10.65 4.85 9.64
N PHE A 42 10.83 5.06 10.93
CA PHE A 42 11.90 5.89 11.46
C PHE A 42 12.76 5.07 12.42
N GLY A 43 14.03 5.38 12.48
CA GLY A 43 14.99 4.75 13.36
C GLY A 43 16.20 5.64 13.58
N ALA A 44 17.03 5.30 14.56
CA ALA A 44 18.30 5.95 14.79
C ALA A 44 19.34 4.89 15.17
N GLY A 45 20.58 5.11 14.75
CA GLY A 45 21.71 4.24 15.05
C GLY A 45 22.95 5.04 15.36
N TYR A 46 23.97 4.35 15.87
CA TYR A 46 25.30 4.93 16.08
C TYR A 46 26.34 4.01 15.46
N LEU A 47 27.19 4.56 14.61
CA LEU A 47 28.32 3.83 14.03
C LEU A 47 29.54 4.02 14.92
N PHE A 48 30.09 2.92 15.43
CA PHE A 48 31.36 2.91 16.15
C PHE A 48 32.51 2.67 15.17
N ASN A 49 33.56 3.50 15.29
CA ASN A 49 34.75 3.51 14.43
C ASN A 49 34.47 3.85 12.96
N GLU A 50 35.41 4.53 12.32
CA GLU A 50 35.35 4.78 10.89
C GLU A 50 35.52 3.47 10.12
N ASN A 51 34.62 3.19 9.17
CA ASN A 51 34.68 1.97 8.39
C ASN A 51 34.30 2.24 6.93
N THR A 52 35.33 2.35 6.08
CA THR A 52 35.17 2.58 4.64
C THR A 52 34.42 1.46 3.94
N ARG A 53 34.55 0.21 4.40
CA ARG A 53 33.81 -0.94 3.84
C ARG A 53 32.32 -0.88 4.16
N PHE A 54 31.95 -0.34 5.33
CA PHE A 54 30.55 -0.13 5.69
C PHE A 54 29.93 1.02 4.90
N GLY A 55 30.66 2.12 4.72
CA GLY A 55 30.21 3.31 4.01
C GLY A 55 30.11 3.18 2.48
N GLN A 56 30.77 2.19 1.87
CA GLN A 56 30.86 2.06 0.41
C GLN A 56 29.50 1.97 -0.29
N TYR A 57 28.49 1.35 0.34
CA TYR A 57 27.14 1.20 -0.22
C TYR A 57 26.05 1.86 0.62
N SER A 58 26.31 2.10 1.90
CA SER A 58 25.36 2.75 2.82
C SER A 58 25.45 4.28 2.80
N GLY A 59 26.58 4.84 2.34
CA GLY A 59 26.89 6.25 2.52
C GLY A 59 27.28 6.63 3.96
N LEU A 60 27.27 5.68 4.90
CA LEU A 60 27.63 5.87 6.31
C LEU A 60 29.11 5.53 6.53
N ARG A 61 30.00 6.48 6.24
CA ARG A 61 31.45 6.30 6.40
C ARG A 61 31.96 6.73 7.77
N ASP A 62 31.42 7.85 8.25
CA ASP A 62 31.95 8.57 9.40
C ASP A 62 31.34 8.05 10.69
N GLN A 63 32.17 7.98 11.75
CA GLN A 63 31.71 7.66 13.09
C GLN A 63 30.67 8.69 13.54
N GLY A 64 29.55 8.22 14.09
CA GLY A 64 28.53 9.11 14.63
C GLY A 64 27.12 8.53 14.64
N ALA A 65 26.19 9.34 15.14
CA ALA A 65 24.77 9.04 15.10
C ALA A 65 24.20 9.27 13.70
N TYR A 66 23.24 8.44 13.30
CA TYR A 66 22.56 8.55 12.02
C TYR A 66 21.06 8.21 12.15
N GLY A 67 20.22 8.80 11.29
CA GLY A 67 18.80 8.53 11.22
C GLY A 67 18.44 7.58 10.08
N ILE A 68 17.46 6.71 10.32
CA ILE A 68 16.78 5.93 9.28
C ILE A 68 15.43 6.59 9.07
N PHE A 69 15.12 7.00 7.84
CA PHE A 69 13.79 7.47 7.48
C PHE A 69 13.34 6.87 6.15
N ASN A 70 12.25 6.11 6.19
CA ASN A 70 11.61 5.51 5.03
C ASN A 70 10.11 5.78 5.04
N VAL A 71 9.55 5.91 3.85
CA VAL A 71 8.13 6.17 3.61
C VAL A 71 7.66 5.23 2.51
N ASP A 72 6.59 4.49 2.76
CA ASP A 72 5.84 3.73 1.76
C ASP A 72 4.38 4.14 1.86
N ILE A 73 3.94 4.96 0.93
CA ILE A 73 2.54 5.40 0.85
C ILE A 73 1.93 4.75 -0.38
N SER A 74 0.86 4.00 -0.17
CA SER A 74 0.12 3.33 -1.23
C SER A 74 -1.35 3.69 -1.10
N ARG A 75 -1.92 4.23 -2.17
CA ARG A 75 -3.33 4.63 -2.24
C ARG A 75 -3.97 4.06 -3.49
N ARG A 76 -5.14 3.44 -3.31
CA ARG A 76 -5.98 2.95 -4.40
C ARG A 76 -7.25 3.79 -4.47
N ASN A 77 -7.63 4.18 -5.68
CA ASN A 77 -8.95 4.69 -6.00
C ASN A 77 -9.76 3.54 -6.60
N ASP A 78 -10.79 3.09 -5.87
CA ASP A 78 -11.62 1.96 -6.26
C ASP A 78 -12.58 2.29 -7.42
N ASP A 79 -12.96 3.57 -7.60
CA ASP A 79 -13.87 3.99 -8.68
C ASP A 79 -13.20 3.89 -10.06
N THR A 80 -11.93 4.32 -10.14
CA THR A 80 -11.19 4.35 -11.41
C THR A 80 -10.23 3.18 -11.58
N GLY A 81 -9.97 2.42 -10.51
CA GLY A 81 -8.97 1.35 -10.46
C GLY A 81 -7.53 1.88 -10.50
N THR A 82 -7.33 3.12 -10.08
CA THR A 82 -6.05 3.81 -10.17
C THR A 82 -5.27 3.70 -8.87
N TRP A 83 -3.97 3.48 -8.98
CA TRP A 83 -2.99 3.36 -7.92
C TRP A 83 -2.06 4.56 -7.93
N PHE A 84 -1.81 5.08 -6.75
CA PHE A 84 -0.79 6.08 -6.50
C PHE A 84 0.13 5.56 -5.41
N LYS A 85 1.43 5.48 -5.69
CA LYS A 85 2.44 5.01 -4.74
C LYS A 85 3.59 6.00 -4.64
N VAL A 86 4.04 6.23 -3.43
CA VAL A 86 5.25 7.01 -3.12
C VAL A 86 6.11 6.18 -2.22
N ILE A 87 7.29 5.81 -2.71
CA ILE A 87 8.28 5.05 -1.97
C ILE A 87 9.50 5.96 -1.80
N GLY A 88 9.91 6.18 -0.56
CA GLY A 88 11.14 6.88 -0.21
C GLY A 88 11.94 6.01 0.74
N ARG A 89 13.15 5.65 0.36
CA ARG A 89 14.07 4.86 1.20
C ARG A 89 15.29 5.69 1.49
N ASN A 90 15.85 5.48 2.68
CA ASN A 90 17.15 6.03 3.05
C ASN A 90 17.21 7.55 2.92
N LEU A 91 16.09 8.24 3.24
CA LEU A 91 15.91 9.66 2.91
C LEU A 91 16.92 10.59 3.60
N ASP A 92 17.51 10.15 4.71
CA ASP A 92 18.56 10.86 5.46
C ASP A 92 19.99 10.56 4.95
N TYR A 93 20.17 9.47 4.20
CA TYR A 93 21.49 9.00 3.77
C TYR A 93 21.92 9.58 2.42
N GLN A 94 23.13 9.26 2.00
CA GLN A 94 23.63 9.58 0.66
C GLN A 94 23.30 8.51 -0.39
N ASN A 95 22.62 7.43 0.01
CA ASN A 95 22.13 6.37 -0.87
C ASN A 95 20.59 6.38 -1.00
N ARG A 96 20.04 7.55 -1.32
CA ARG A 96 18.59 7.82 -1.41
C ARG A 96 17.95 7.15 -2.61
N ASP A 97 16.79 6.55 -2.38
CA ASP A 97 15.91 6.02 -3.43
C ASP A 97 14.51 6.60 -3.24
N ILE A 98 14.03 7.32 -4.26
CA ILE A 98 12.70 7.94 -4.27
C ILE A 98 12.01 7.51 -5.55
N ARG A 99 10.81 6.93 -5.41
CA ARG A 99 9.97 6.51 -6.51
C ARG A 99 8.55 7.01 -6.33
N LEU A 100 8.04 7.69 -7.34
CA LEU A 100 6.64 8.08 -7.44
C LEU A 100 6.02 7.31 -8.61
N GLU A 101 4.92 6.62 -8.35
CA GLU A 101 4.23 5.80 -9.33
C GLU A 101 2.75 6.15 -9.37
N HIS A 102 2.21 6.27 -10.58
CA HIS A 102 0.79 6.35 -10.81
C HIS A 102 0.40 5.40 -11.93
N SER A 103 -0.52 4.49 -11.64
CA SER A 103 -0.87 3.42 -12.57
C SER A 103 -2.35 3.08 -12.50
N ARG A 104 -2.94 2.70 -13.64
CA ARG A 104 -4.30 2.18 -13.69
C ARG A 104 -4.22 0.68 -13.90
N GLN A 105 -4.79 -0.09 -12.98
CA GLN A 105 -4.74 -1.55 -13.00
C GLN A 105 -5.34 -2.09 -14.31
N GLY A 106 -4.59 -2.94 -15.02
CA GLY A 106 -5.03 -3.53 -16.29
C GLY A 106 -4.95 -2.60 -17.52
N ASN A 107 -4.34 -1.42 -17.40
CA ASN A 107 -4.18 -0.50 -18.53
C ASN A 107 -2.74 0.00 -18.64
N GLN A 108 -2.40 1.13 -18.01
CA GLN A 108 -1.11 1.79 -18.17
C GLN A 108 -0.62 2.37 -16.85
N GLY A 109 0.68 2.51 -16.70
CA GLY A 109 1.28 3.15 -15.54
C GLY A 109 2.56 3.88 -15.90
N TYR A 110 2.85 4.91 -15.12
CA TYR A 110 4.06 5.71 -15.25
C TYR A 110 4.70 5.87 -13.88
N PHE A 111 6.02 6.03 -13.88
CA PHE A 111 6.78 6.24 -12.67
C PHE A 111 7.91 7.22 -12.92
N PHE A 112 8.29 7.92 -11.87
CA PHE A 112 9.50 8.72 -11.79
C PHE A 112 10.35 8.14 -10.67
N GLU A 113 11.61 7.88 -10.95
CA GLU A 113 12.54 7.28 -10.01
C GLU A 113 13.82 8.10 -9.95
N PHE A 114 14.28 8.33 -8.73
CA PHE A 114 15.57 8.92 -8.42
C PHE A 114 16.32 7.96 -7.51
N ASN A 115 17.45 7.47 -7.99
CA ASN A 115 18.34 6.60 -7.23
C ASN A 115 19.72 7.25 -7.14
N GLN A 116 20.22 7.34 -5.91
CA GLN A 116 21.58 7.75 -5.63
C GLN A 116 22.31 6.55 -5.00
N THR A 117 23.41 6.14 -5.61
CA THR A 117 24.36 5.19 -5.01
C THR A 117 25.71 5.88 -4.88
N PRO A 118 26.19 6.15 -3.65
CA PRO A 118 27.52 6.72 -3.47
C PRO A 118 28.57 5.67 -3.85
N GLN A 119 29.66 6.11 -4.48
CA GLN A 119 30.87 5.31 -4.67
C GLN A 119 32.02 6.01 -3.97
N TYR A 120 32.71 5.26 -3.10
CA TYR A 120 33.88 5.65 -2.33
C TYR A 120 35.00 4.65 -2.54
#